data_AF-A0A016U3Z6-F1
#
_entry.id   AF-A0A016U3Z6-F1
#
_cell.length_a   1.000
_cell.length_b   1.000
_cell.length_c   1.000
_cell.angle_alpha   90.00
_cell.angle_beta   90.00
_cell.angle_gamma   90.00
#
_symmetry.space_group_name_H-M   'P 1'
#
loop_
_entity.id
_entity.type
_entity.pdbx_description
1 polymer ?
#
loop_
_entity_poly.entity_id
_entity_poly.type
_entity_poly.pdbx_seq_one_letter_code
_entity_poly.pdbx_strand_id
1 'polypeptide(L)' 'MAQTFGGRKQITIGTDLDPFNKPEHVHTLKGRELYLFVIFYTVAVFLIVMMFEFFMPVLFNPNYPDME' A
#
# COMPACT_ATOMS: atom_id res chain seq x y z
N MET A 1 11.34 -32.85 -29.54
CA MET A 1 10.10 -33.31 -30.19
C MET A 1 8.96 -33.18 -29.17
N ALA A 2 8.16 -32.12 -29.26
CA ALA A 2 7.01 -31.90 -28.37
C ALA A 2 5.74 -32.32 -29.12
N GLN A 3 5.00 -33.27 -28.57
CA GLN A 3 3.70 -33.67 -29.12
C GLN A 3 2.62 -32.75 -28.55
N THR A 4 1.82 -32.15 -29.42
CA THR A 4 0.66 -31.34 -29.05
C THR A 4 -0.61 -32.16 -29.31
N PHE A 5 -1.36 -32.47 -28.25
CA PHE A 5 -2.70 -33.05 -28.37
C PHE A 5 -3.74 -31.99 -27.99
N GLY A 6 -4.74 -31.84 -28.87
CA GLY A 6 -5.81 -30.85 -28.74
C GLY A 6 -6.68 -31.10 -27.51
N GLY A 7 -6.79 -30.07 -26.66
CA GLY A 7 -7.65 -30.03 -25.48
C GLY A 7 -7.27 -28.81 -24.65
N ARG A 8 -8.14 -27.79 -24.62
CA ARG A 8 -7.85 -26.47 -24.03
C ARG A 8 -7.70 -26.50 -22.50
N LYS A 9 -6.51 -26.89 -22.02
CA LYS A 9 -5.89 -26.36 -20.80
C LYS A 9 -4.38 -26.42 -21.01
N GLN A 10 -3.75 -25.25 -21.13
CA GLN A 10 -2.31 -25.11 -21.13
C GLN A 10 -1.82 -25.41 -19.71
N ILE A 11 -1.52 -26.68 -19.44
CA ILE A 11 -0.89 -27.09 -18.20
C ILE A 11 0.61 -26.83 -18.43
N THR A 12 1.14 -25.77 -17.83
CA THR A 12 2.58 -25.42 -17.89
C THR A 12 3.33 -26.41 -16.99
N ILE A 13 3.45 -27.66 -17.44
CA ILE A 13 4.15 -28.75 -16.78
C ILE A 13 5.62 -28.38 -16.63
N GLY A 14 5.97 -27.72 -15.53
CA GLY A 14 7.37 -27.39 -15.24
C GLY A 14 7.57 -26.28 -14.22
N THR A 15 6.64 -25.33 -14.07
CA THR A 15 6.82 -24.19 -13.14
C THR A 15 6.16 -24.43 -11.78
N ASP A 16 5.13 -25.27 -11.74
CA ASP A 16 4.33 -25.54 -10.53
C ASP A 16 4.90 -26.67 -9.66
N LEU A 17 5.88 -27.43 -10.17
CA LEU A 17 6.49 -28.59 -9.52
C LEU A 17 7.89 -28.31 -8.97
N ASP A 18 8.39 -27.08 -9.10
CA ASP A 18 9.71 -26.72 -8.57
C ASP A 18 9.62 -26.56 -7.03
N PRO A 19 10.26 -27.45 -6.23
CA PRO A 19 10.26 -27.36 -4.77
C PRO A 19 10.97 -26.10 -4.25
N PHE A 20 11.70 -25.39 -5.12
CA PHE A 20 12.37 -24.12 -4.83
C PHE A 20 11.59 -22.90 -5.33
N ASN A 21 10.51 -23.09 -6.10
CA ASN A 21 9.52 -22.05 -6.38
C ASN A 21 8.65 -21.85 -5.14
N LYS A 22 9.29 -21.45 -4.04
CA LYS A 22 8.58 -20.91 -2.90
C LYS A 22 7.90 -19.66 -3.43
N PRO A 23 6.56 -19.51 -3.31
CA PRO A 23 5.96 -18.20 -3.51
C PRO A 23 6.75 -17.29 -2.59
N GLU A 24 7.48 -16.34 -3.17
CA GLU A 24 8.27 -15.37 -2.42
C GLU A 24 7.35 -14.93 -1.30
N HIS A 25 7.66 -15.32 -0.07
CA HIS A 25 6.79 -15.03 1.05
C HIS A 25 7.08 -13.57 1.34
N VAL A 26 6.48 -12.74 0.49
CA VAL A 26 6.72 -11.32 0.40
C VAL A 26 6.46 -10.85 1.82
N HIS A 27 7.48 -10.28 2.46
CA HIS A 27 7.36 -9.60 3.74
C HIS A 27 6.49 -8.33 3.60
N THR A 28 5.44 -8.37 2.78
CA THR A 28 4.36 -7.41 2.73
C THR A 28 3.46 -7.70 3.92
N LEU A 29 3.15 -6.67 4.72
CA LEU A 29 2.14 -6.78 5.77
C LEU A 29 0.87 -7.39 5.18
N LYS A 30 0.27 -8.36 5.88
CA LYS A 30 -1.03 -8.92 5.47
C LYS A 30 -2.01 -7.77 5.28
N GLY A 31 -2.90 -7.83 4.28
CA GLY A 31 -3.79 -6.72 3.92
C GLY A 31 -4.55 -6.07 5.10
N ARG A 32 -4.84 -6.85 6.15
CA ARG A 32 -5.43 -6.34 7.41
C ARG A 32 -4.49 -5.41 8.20
N GLU A 33 -3.22 -5.77 8.32
CA GLU A 33 -2.23 -4.98 9.03
C GLU A 33 -1.86 -3.73 8.22
N LEU A 34 -1.81 -3.85 6.89
CA LEU A 34 -1.61 -2.72 5.98
C LEU A 34 -2.73 -1.68 6.13
N TYR A 35 -3.99 -2.13 6.20
CA TYR A 35 -5.14 -1.22 6.39
C TYR A 35 -5.05 -0.44 7.71
N LEU A 36 -4.72 -1.13 8.82
CA LEU A 36 -4.53 -0.47 10.12
C LEU A 36 -3.38 0.54 10.08
N PHE A 37 -2.26 0.18 9.46
CA PHE A 37 -1.11 1.07 9.31
C PHE A 37 -1.49 2.37 8.57
N VAL A 38 -2.23 2.26 7.46
CA VAL A 38 -2.68 3.42 6.67
C VAL A 38 -3.62 4.32 7.48
N ILE A 39 -4.55 3.75 8.26
CA ILE A 39 -5.44 4.56 9.11
C ILE A 39 -4.64 5.31 10.16
N PHE A 40 -3.79 4.62 10.92
CA PHE A 40 -3.00 5.25 11.98
C PHE A 40 -2.07 6.32 11.41
N TYR A 41 -1.47 6.08 10.25
CA TYR A 41 -0.66 7.07 9.56
C TYR A 41 -1.47 8.32 9.19
N THR A 42 -2.65 8.13 8.60
CA THR A 42 -3.54 9.25 8.22
C THR A 42 -3.94 10.07 9.45
N VAL A 43 -4.31 9.41 10.55
CA VAL A 43 -4.64 10.06 11.82
C VAL A 43 -3.44 10.80 12.39
N ALA A 44 -2.24 10.20 12.38
CA ALA A 44 -1.04 10.84 12.88
C ALA A 44 -0.67 12.10 12.09
N VAL A 45 -0.73 12.05 10.75
CA VAL A 45 -0.50 13.22 9.89
C VAL A 45 -1.53 14.31 10.21
N PHE A 46 -2.81 13.96 10.34
CA PHE A 46 -3.85 14.92 10.69
C PHE A 46 -3.59 15.58 12.06
N LEU A 47 -3.24 14.80 13.08
CA LEU A 47 -2.92 15.32 14.41
C LEU A 47 -1.71 16.24 14.40
N ILE A 48 -0.68 15.92 13.62
CA ILE A 48 0.51 16.77 13.47
C ILE A 48 0.13 18.11 12.83
N VAL A 49 -0.66 18.09 11.75
CA VAL A 49 -1.13 19.32 11.09
C VAL A 49 -1.96 20.16 12.06
N MET A 50 -2.87 19.55 12.81
CA MET A 50 -3.68 20.25 13.82
C MET A 50 -2.84 20.82 14.97
N MET A 51 -1.80 20.09 15.40
CA MET A 51 -0.86 20.57 16.43
C MET A 51 -0.11 21.81 15.95
N PHE A 52 0.40 21.79 14.71
CA PHE A 52 1.05 22.96 14.13
C PHE A 52 0.09 24.13 13.96
N GLU A 53 -1.13 23.88 13.49
CA GLU A 53 -2.16 24.91 13.36
C GLU A 53 -2.53 25.54 14.72
N PHE A 54 -2.49 24.77 15.82
CA PHE A 54 -2.74 25.30 17.17
C PHE A 54 -1.61 26.22 17.67
N PHE A 55 -0.35 25.83 17.47
CA PHE A 55 0.79 26.62 17.94
C PHE A 55 1.13 27.81 17.04
N MET A 56 0.95 27.64 15.73
CA MET A 56 1.20 28.66 14.73
C MET A 56 0.16 28.48 13.61
N PRO A 57 -1.00 29.14 13.71
CA PRO A 57 -2.05 29.00 12.72
C PRO A 57 -1.55 29.54 11.38
N VAL A 58 -1.56 28.69 10.35
CA VAL A 58 -1.16 29.04 8.98
C VAL A 58 -2.36 28.99 8.05
N LEU A 59 -3.27 28.02 8.24
CA LEU A 59 -4.45 27.88 7.38
C LEU A 59 -5.64 28.72 7.86
N PHE A 60 -5.80 28.87 9.17
CA PHE A 60 -6.94 29.54 9.81
C PHE A 60 -6.48 30.64 10.76
N ASN A 61 -5.46 31.42 10.38
CA ASN A 61 -5.07 32.58 11.16
C ASN A 61 -5.97 33.79 10.84
N PRO A 62 -6.79 34.26 11.80
CA PRO A 62 -7.70 35.38 11.58
C PRO A 62 -6.97 36.73 11.46
N ASN A 63 -5.68 36.77 11.77
CA ASN A 63 -4.85 37.97 11.70
C ASN A 63 -3.94 37.98 10.47
N TYR A 64 -4.20 37.15 9.44
CA TYR A 64 -3.47 37.31 8.19
C TYR A 64 -3.76 38.71 7.62
N PRO A 65 -2.73 39.50 7.29
CA PRO A 65 -2.96 40.74 6.58
C PRO A 65 -3.65 40.40 5.26
N ASP A 66 -4.77 41.06 5.02
CA ASP A 66 -5.47 40.96 3.74
C ASP A 66 -4.46 41.28 2.64
N MET A 67 -4.32 40.37 1.68
CA MET A 67 -3.48 40.61 0.52
C MET A 67 -4.24 41.60 -0.37
N GLU A 68 -3.99 42.90 -0.19
CA GLU A 68 -4.39 43.95 -1.15
C GLU A 68 -3.83 43.67 -2.55
#